data_AF-A0A929J521-F1
#
_entry.id   AF-A0A929J521-F1
#
_cell.length_a   1.000
_cell.length_b   1.000
_cell.length_c   1.000
_cell.angle_alpha   90.00
_cell.angle_beta   90.00
_cell.angle_gamma   90.00
#
_symmetry.space_group_name_H-M   'P 1'
#
loop_
_entity.id
_entity.type
_entity.pdbx_description
1 polymer ?
#
loop_
_entity_poly.entity_id
_entity_poly.type
_entity_poly.pdbx_seq_one_letter_code
_entity_poly.pdbx_strand_id
1 'polypeptide(L)'
;RQMCIRDSRVKRMVHDVLDAYARLDVDAAIKVVRDDDEADKEYQDLIRLLITFMMEDPRRISEVLDVIWAARALERIGDHAKNIGEYVIYLVKGKDIRHLDLDDVEKDILS
;
A
#
# COMPACT_ATOMS: atom_id res chain seq x y z
N ARG A 1 -17.64 4.23 -4.70
CA ARG A 1 -17.55 3.34 -3.50
C ARG A 1 -16.13 2.82 -3.29
N GLN A 2 -15.42 2.31 -4.32
CA GLN A 2 -14.00 1.90 -4.26
C GLN A 2 -13.07 2.91 -3.56
N MET A 3 -13.16 4.21 -3.91
CA MET A 3 -12.28 5.25 -3.38
C MET A 3 -12.40 5.48 -1.86
N CYS A 4 -13.59 5.32 -1.27
CA CYS A 4 -13.78 5.46 0.18
C CYS A 4 -13.20 4.26 0.96
N ILE A 5 -13.23 3.07 0.35
CA ILE A 5 -12.64 1.86 0.93
C ILE A 5 -11.11 2.03 1.01
N ARG A 6 -10.52 2.60 -0.04
CA ARG A 6 -9.07 2.88 -0.10
C ARG A 6 -8.60 3.92 0.93
N ASP A 7 -9.34 5.02 1.12
CA ASP A 7 -9.02 6.01 2.17
C ASP A 7 -8.93 5.35 3.56
N SER A 8 -9.85 4.44 3.87
CA SER A 8 -9.84 3.72 5.14
C SER A 8 -8.66 2.76 5.29
N ARG A 9 -8.21 2.14 4.18
CA ARG A 9 -7.10 1.17 4.17
C ARG A 9 -5.75 1.86 4.33
N VAL A 10 -5.50 2.94 3.59
CA VAL A 10 -4.26 3.72 3.72
C VAL A 10 -4.11 4.29 5.13
N LYS A 11 -5.19 4.80 5.73
CA LYS A 11 -5.18 5.26 7.13
C LYS A 11 -4.80 4.14 8.10
N ARG A 12 -5.29 2.92 7.89
CA ARG A 12 -4.91 1.76 8.71
C ARG A 12 -3.45 1.40 8.52
N MET A 13 -2.97 1.30 7.28
CA MET A 13 -1.55 1.00 7.01
C MET A 13 -0.59 1.97 7.69
N VAL A 14 -0.91 3.28 7.64
CA VAL A 14 -0.11 4.30 8.33
C VAL A 14 -0.18 4.14 9.85
N HIS A 15 -1.36 3.84 10.41
CA HIS A 15 -1.49 3.60 11.84
C HIS A 15 -0.69 2.36 12.28
N ASP A 16 -0.84 1.26 11.55
CA ASP A 16 -0.29 -0.04 11.89
C ASP A 16 1.23 -0.05 11.73
N VAL A 17 1.78 0.65 10.73
CA VAL A 17 3.24 0.77 10.60
C VAL A 17 3.85 1.61 11.70
N LEU A 18 3.15 2.65 12.18
CA LEU A 18 3.63 3.48 13.28
C LEU A 18 3.57 2.72 14.61
N ASP A 19 2.55 1.90 14.84
CA ASP A 19 2.50 1.01 16.01
C ASP A 19 3.60 -0.06 15.95
N ALA A 20 3.80 -0.68 14.78
CA ALA A 20 4.89 -1.63 14.53
C ALA A 20 6.26 -0.99 14.80
N TYR A 21 6.49 0.23 14.31
CA TYR A 21 7.72 0.96 14.55
C TYR A 21 7.93 1.30 16.03
N ALA A 22 6.88 1.80 16.72
CA ALA A 22 6.96 2.17 18.12
C ALA A 22 7.28 0.98 19.04
N ARG A 23 6.81 -0.22 18.68
CA ARG A 23 7.02 -1.47 19.43
C ARG A 23 8.18 -2.31 18.92
N LEU A 24 8.78 -1.94 17.79
CA LEU A 24 9.72 -2.78 17.05
C LEU A 24 9.14 -4.17 16.75
N ASP A 25 7.83 -4.22 16.47
CA ASP A 25 7.08 -5.43 16.19
C ASP A 25 7.23 -5.81 14.71
N VAL A 26 8.04 -6.85 14.48
CA VAL A 26 8.36 -7.35 13.14
C VAL A 26 7.15 -8.02 12.49
N ASP A 27 6.30 -8.69 13.26
CA ASP A 27 5.13 -9.42 12.74
C ASP A 27 4.08 -8.42 12.25
N ALA A 28 3.91 -7.32 12.99
CA ALA A 28 3.06 -6.21 12.58
C ALA A 28 3.61 -5.52 11.33
N ALA A 29 4.93 -5.32 11.24
CA ALA A 29 5.56 -4.73 10.05
C ALA A 29 5.37 -5.60 8.79
N ILE A 30 5.50 -6.93 8.90
CA ILE A 30 5.26 -7.87 7.78
C ILE A 30 3.82 -7.75 7.27
N LYS A 31 2.84 -7.62 8.16
CA LYS A 31 1.44 -7.44 7.77
C LYS A 31 1.22 -6.17 6.96
N VAL A 32 1.83 -5.05 7.36
CA VAL A 32 1.73 -3.79 6.60
C VAL A 32 2.29 -3.96 5.19
N VAL A 33 3.44 -4.62 5.05
CA VAL A 33 4.08 -4.85 3.74
C VAL A 33 3.20 -5.73 2.85
N ARG A 34 2.53 -6.76 3.41
CA ARG A 34 1.56 -7.58 2.67
C ARG A 34 0.28 -6.84 2.27
N ASP A 35 -0.23 -5.97 3.15
CA ASP A 35 -1.44 -5.20 2.87
C ASP A 35 -1.25 -4.21 1.69
N ASP A 36 -0.01 -3.75 1.47
CA ASP A 36 0.34 -2.87 0.35
C ASP A 36 0.20 -3.57 -1.00
N ASP A 37 0.64 -4.83 -1.14
CA ASP A 37 0.54 -5.59 -2.39
C ASP A 37 -0.92 -5.78 -2.86
N GLU A 38 -1.86 -5.90 -1.93
CA GLU A 38 -3.29 -5.96 -2.25
C GLU A 38 -3.83 -4.57 -2.64
N ALA A 39 -3.41 -3.51 -1.93
CA ALA A 39 -3.78 -2.14 -2.24
C ALA A 39 -3.31 -1.71 -3.65
N ASP A 40 -2.14 -2.20 -4.08
CA ASP A 40 -1.56 -1.92 -5.39
C ASP A 40 -2.36 -2.58 -6.52
N LYS A 41 -2.80 -3.83 -6.32
CA LYS A 41 -3.70 -4.52 -7.26
C LYS A 41 -5.02 -3.78 -7.41
N GLU A 42 -5.64 -3.39 -6.29
CA GLU A 42 -6.88 -2.61 -6.30
C GLU A 42 -6.72 -1.27 -7.03
N TYR A 43 -5.55 -0.62 -6.90
CA TYR A 43 -5.26 0.63 -7.61
C TYR A 43 -5.21 0.42 -9.12
N GLN A 44 -4.54 -0.63 -9.60
CA GLN A 44 -4.49 -0.93 -11.03
C GLN A 44 -5.88 -1.19 -11.61
N ASP A 45 -6.74 -1.89 -10.86
CA ASP A 45 -8.12 -2.14 -11.27
C ASP A 45 -8.97 -0.86 -11.29
N LEU A 46 -8.77 0.02 -10.30
CA LEU A 46 -9.42 1.34 -10.28
C LEU A 46 -9.02 2.17 -11.51
N ILE A 47 -7.73 2.21 -11.87
CA ILE A 47 -7.26 2.96 -13.04
C ILE A 47 -7.91 2.42 -14.32
N ARG A 48 -7.96 1.10 -14.50
CA ARG A 48 -8.64 0.48 -15.66
C ARG A 48 -10.11 0.89 -15.75
N LEU A 49 -10.83 0.84 -14.62
CA LEU A 49 -12.23 1.25 -14.54
C LEU A 49 -12.42 2.73 -14.91
N LEU A 50 -11.57 3.61 -14.38
CA LEU A 50 -11.63 5.05 -14.67
C LEU A 50 -11.33 5.35 -16.15
N ILE A 51 -10.41 4.60 -16.77
CA ILE A 51 -10.15 4.70 -18.22
C ILE A 51 -11.39 4.32 -19.01
N THR A 52 -12.05 3.20 -18.70
CA THR A 52 -13.30 2.80 -19.36
C THR A 52 -14.37 3.88 -19.23
N PHE A 53 -14.51 4.48 -18.05
CA PHE A 53 -15.49 5.55 -17.81
C PHE A 53 -15.20 6.84 -18.59
N MET A 54 -13.91 7.16 -18.80
CA MET A 54 -13.49 8.27 -19.68
C MET A 54 -13.78 7.97 -21.15
N MET A 55 -13.67 6.71 -21.59
CA MET A 55 -14.01 6.30 -22.96
C MET A 55 -15.53 6.37 -23.23
N GLU A 56 -16.36 6.09 -22.22
CA GLU A 56 -17.82 6.20 -22.34
C GLU A 56 -18.32 7.64 -22.44
N ASP A 57 -17.69 8.58 -21.73
CA ASP A 57 -18.01 10.01 -21.85
C ASP A 57 -16.75 10.88 -21.77
N PRO A 58 -16.16 11.25 -22.93
CA PRO A 58 -14.97 12.08 -23.00
C PRO A 58 -15.11 13.46 -22.35
N ARG A 59 -16.33 13.97 -22.14
CA ARG A 59 -16.56 15.27 -21.51
C ARG A 59 -16.19 15.27 -20.02
N ARG A 60 -16.12 14.09 -19.40
CA ARG A 60 -15.79 13.91 -17.98
C ARG A 60 -14.32 13.63 -17.71
N ILE A 61 -13.45 13.68 -18.73
CA ILE A 61 -12.02 13.38 -18.58
C ILE A 61 -11.38 14.22 -17.46
N SER A 62 -11.64 15.52 -17.41
CA SER A 62 -11.07 16.39 -16.38
C SER A 62 -11.47 15.99 -14.96
N GLU A 63 -12.75 15.70 -14.72
CA GLU A 63 -13.24 15.26 -13.40
C GLU A 63 -12.63 13.90 -12.99
N VAL A 64 -12.49 12.99 -13.95
CA VAL A 64 -11.89 11.66 -13.69
C VAL A 64 -10.40 11.79 -13.41
N LEU A 65 -9.69 12.71 -14.07
CA LEU A 65 -8.29 12.99 -13.79
C LEU A 65 -8.09 13.47 -12.35
N ASP A 66 -8.96 14.33 -11.83
CA ASP A 66 -8.89 14.77 -10.42
C ASP A 66 -9.00 13.59 -9.44
N VAL A 67 -9.87 12.61 -9.75
CA VAL A 67 -9.99 11.36 -8.99
C VAL A 67 -8.71 10.53 -9.07
N ILE A 68 -8.09 10.43 -10.26
CA ILE A 68 -6.82 9.71 -10.45
C ILE A 68 -5.70 10.37 -9.62
N TRP A 69 -5.63 11.69 -9.61
CA TRP A 69 -4.64 12.42 -8.79
C TRP A 69 -4.81 12.14 -7.30
N ALA A 70 -6.04 12.16 -6.80
CA ALA A 70 -6.33 11.79 -5.41
C ALA A 70 -5.95 10.34 -5.11
N ALA A 71 -6.31 9.40 -5.99
CA ALA A 71 -5.97 7.98 -5.85
C ALA A 71 -4.45 7.76 -5.86
N ARG A 72 -3.70 8.48 -6.70
CA ARG A 72 -2.24 8.44 -6.74
C ARG A 72 -1.59 9.05 -5.50
N ALA A 73 -2.16 10.11 -4.94
CA ALA A 73 -1.68 10.66 -3.67
C ALA A 73 -1.82 9.63 -2.53
N LEU A 74 -2.94 8.90 -2.49
CA LEU A 74 -3.16 7.81 -1.53
C LEU A 74 -2.20 6.63 -1.74
N GLU A 75 -1.91 6.27 -2.99
CA GLU A 75 -0.91 5.25 -3.34
C GLU A 75 0.45 5.57 -2.74
N ARG A 76 0.95 6.79 -2.98
CA ARG A 76 2.25 7.23 -2.45
C ARG A 76 2.33 7.20 -0.93
N ILE A 77 1.21 7.48 -0.23
CA ILE A 77 1.16 7.38 1.23
C ILE A 77 1.26 5.91 1.67
N GLY A 78 0.59 4.99 0.96
CA GLY A 78 0.69 3.55 1.19
C GLY A 78 2.12 3.04 1.00
N ASP A 79 2.76 3.40 -0.12
CA ASP A 79 4.15 3.06 -0.40
C ASP A 79 5.11 3.59 0.68
N HIS A 80 4.90 4.81 1.17
CA HIS A 80 5.67 5.32 2.32
C HIS A 80 5.44 4.50 3.60
N ALA A 81 4.22 4.03 3.86
CA ALA A 81 3.97 3.14 4.99
C ALA A 81 4.69 1.80 4.82
N LYS A 82 4.65 1.18 3.63
CA LYS A 82 5.41 -0.04 3.33
C LYS A 82 6.91 0.15 3.58
N ASN A 83 7.51 1.20 3.02
CA ASN A 83 8.93 1.49 3.18
C ASN A 83 9.32 1.59 4.67
N ILE A 84 8.48 2.21 5.51
CA ILE A 84 8.73 2.27 6.97
C ILE A 84 8.69 0.87 7.58
N GLY A 85 7.74 0.01 7.18
CA GLY A 85 7.65 -1.38 7.64
C GLY A 85 8.90 -2.19 7.29
N GLU A 86 9.38 -2.06 6.05
CA GLU A 86 10.64 -2.68 5.61
C GLU A 86 11.84 -2.21 6.45
N TYR A 87 11.90 -0.91 6.79
CA TYR A 87 12.93 -0.40 7.69
C TYR A 87 12.84 -0.95 9.11
N VAL A 88 11.63 -1.15 9.66
CA VAL A 88 11.45 -1.80 10.97
C VAL A 88 12.03 -3.22 10.94
N ILE A 89 11.73 -3.98 9.90
CA ILE A 89 12.21 -5.35 9.73
C ILE A 89 13.73 -5.37 9.64
N TYR A 90 14.31 -4.46 8.83
CA TYR A 90 15.75 -4.31 8.73
C TYR A 90 16.39 -3.93 10.07
N LEU A 91 15.79 -3.00 10.82
CA LEU A 91 16.31 -2.52 12.10
C LEU A 91 16.38 -3.64 13.15
N VAL A 92 15.39 -4.53 13.19
CA VAL A 92 15.30 -5.60 14.21
C VAL A 92 16.06 -6.85 13.80
N LYS A 93 15.95 -7.27 12.53
CA LYS A 93 16.49 -8.56 12.04
C LYS A 93 17.82 -8.39 11.29
N GLY A 94 18.21 -7.17 10.91
CA GLY A 94 19.41 -6.90 10.12
C GLY A 94 19.35 -7.39 8.68
N LYS A 95 18.18 -7.82 8.21
CA LYS A 95 17.96 -8.40 6.88
C LYS A 95 17.24 -7.40 5.98
N ASP A 96 17.78 -7.20 4.78
CA ASP A 96 17.17 -6.35 3.76
C ASP A 96 16.16 -7.17 2.95
N ILE A 97 14.88 -6.82 3.05
CA ILE A 97 13.78 -7.57 2.47
C ILE A 97 13.19 -6.90 1.21
N ARG A 98 13.73 -5.75 0.79
CA ARG A 98 13.18 -4.90 -0.28
C ARG A 98 13.15 -5.56 -1.66
N HIS A 99 13.90 -6.64 -1.84
CA HIS A 99 14.02 -7.38 -3.10
C HIS A 99 13.79 -8.88 -2.93
N LEU A 100 13.26 -9.30 -1.78
CA LEU A 100 13.03 -10.70 -1.46
C LEU A 100 11.54 -11.02 -1.57
N ASP A 101 11.22 -12.26 -1.93
CA ASP A 101 9.84 -12.74 -1.88
C ASP A 101 9.37 -12.72 -0.42
N LEU A 102 8.23 -12.06 -0.16
CA LEU A 102 7.69 -11.91 1.19
C LEU A 102 7.40 -13.26 1.85
N ASP A 103 7.06 -14.29 1.07
CA ASP A 103 6.80 -15.62 1.59
C ASP A 103 8.07 -16.34 2.05
N ASP A 104 9.21 -16.04 1.44
CA ASP A 104 10.51 -16.55 1.85
C ASP A 104 11.04 -15.78 3.06
N VAL A 105 10.83 -14.47 3.09
CA VAL A 105 11.16 -13.59 4.21
C VAL A 105 10.40 -13.98 5.46
N GLU A 106 9.11 -14.23 5.36
CA GLU A 106 8.27 -14.58 6.51
C GLU A 106 8.69 -15.91 7.13
N LYS A 107 9.01 -16.92 6.31
CA LYS A 107 9.51 -18.21 6.80
C LYS A 107 10.85 -18.10 7.53
N ASP A 108 11.74 -17.23 7.05
CA ASP A 108 13.09 -17.02 7.60
C ASP A 108 13.10 -16.08 8.82
N ILE A 109 12.07 -15.23 8.98
CA ILE A 109 11.95 -14.30 10.10
C ILE A 109 11.14 -14.88 11.26
N LEU A 110 10.12 -15.71 10.97
CA LEU A 110 9.22 -16.34 11.94
C LEU A 110 9.64 -17.74 12.39
N SER A 111 10.69 -18.33 11.80
CA SER A 111 11.34 -19.56 12.29
C SER A 111 12.20 -19.28 13.52
#